data_AF-A0A7K2Q6J2-F1
#
_entry.id   AF-A0A7K2Q6J2-F1
#
_cell.length_a   1.000
_cell.length_b   1.000
_cell.length_c   1.000
_cell.angle_alpha   90.00
_cell.angle_beta   90.00
_cell.angle_gamma   90.00
#
_symmetry.space_group_name_H-M   'P 1'
#
loop_
_entity.id
_entity.type
_entity.pdbx_description
1 polymer ?
#
loop_
_entity_poly.entity_id
_entity_poly.type
_entity_poly.pdbx_seq_one_letter_code
_entity_poly.pdbx_strand_id
1 'polypeptide(L)'
;MRLYAQTRARRIRQVVADLTALVLMAVGVWFALAVHDGIMLLAEPGRKLEDASGSLASGLGDAGDAASRVPLIGDVLKKPLRSAADAGNGLSDAGQSMQDAVGRVADLTAFALITLSVAFVLALWLPPRVRWIRSSTRIRGLLDAPGGADLLALRALTGPVKDLAAVPVPEGGLADAWRRGDEQAV
;
A
#
# COMPACT_ATOMS: atom_id res chain seq x y z
N MET A 1 -14.35 -22.26 14.52
CA MET A 1 -14.37 -21.49 13.26
C MET A 1 -13.45 -22.16 12.25
N ARG A 2 -13.96 -22.74 11.16
CA ARG A 2 -13.14 -23.45 10.17
C ARG A 2 -12.73 -22.49 9.05
N LEU A 3 -11.43 -22.18 8.97
CA LEU A 3 -10.85 -21.14 8.11
C LEU A 3 -10.43 -21.61 6.70
N TYR A 4 -10.69 -22.87 6.30
CA TYR A 4 -10.28 -23.37 4.98
C TYR A 4 -11.32 -24.25 4.28
N ALA A 5 -11.50 -24.04 2.97
CA ALA A 5 -12.37 -24.83 2.10
C ALA A 5 -11.76 -26.19 1.72
N GLN A 6 -12.60 -27.22 1.62
CA GLN A 6 -12.25 -28.64 1.47
C GLN A 6 -11.83 -29.09 0.05
N THR A 7 -11.67 -28.21 -0.94
CA THR A 7 -11.27 -28.57 -2.32
C THR A 7 -9.90 -28.01 -2.70
N ARG A 8 -8.96 -28.88 -3.10
CA ARG A 8 -7.56 -28.54 -3.49
C ARG A 8 -7.48 -27.37 -4.50
N ALA A 9 -8.36 -27.37 -5.51
CA ALA A 9 -8.41 -26.32 -6.53
C ALA A 9 -8.74 -24.93 -5.95
N ARG A 10 -9.55 -24.84 -4.89
CA ARG A 10 -9.89 -23.57 -4.26
C ARG A 10 -8.78 -23.06 -3.34
N ARG A 11 -8.07 -23.95 -2.65
CA ARG A 11 -6.89 -23.62 -1.84
C ARG A 11 -5.80 -22.96 -2.70
N ILE A 12 -5.51 -23.54 -3.87
CA ILE A 12 -4.50 -22.99 -4.80
C ILE A 12 -4.90 -21.58 -5.25
N ARG A 13 -6.15 -21.35 -5.64
CA ARG A 13 -6.60 -20.00 -6.03
C ARG A 13 -6.50 -18.97 -4.90
N GLN A 14 -6.74 -19.37 -3.65
CA GLN A 14 -6.60 -18.46 -2.50
C GLN A 14 -5.14 -18.09 -2.29
N VAL A 15 -4.23 -19.07 -2.32
CA VAL A 15 -2.79 -18.82 -2.21
C VAL A 15 -2.28 -17.95 -3.35
N VAL A 16 -2.70 -18.22 -4.59
CA VAL A 16 -2.34 -17.39 -5.75
C VAL A 16 -2.90 -15.97 -5.60
N ALA A 17 -4.16 -15.81 -5.16
CA ALA A 17 -4.74 -14.48 -4.96
C ALA A 17 -4.02 -13.68 -3.86
N ASP A 18 -3.64 -14.34 -2.76
CA ASP A 18 -2.91 -13.72 -1.65
C ASP A 18 -1.49 -13.34 -2.08
N LEU A 19 -0.80 -14.22 -2.81
CA LEU A 19 0.52 -13.93 -3.37
C LEU A 19 0.46 -12.79 -4.39
N THR A 20 -0.51 -12.79 -5.31
CA THR A 20 -0.71 -11.70 -6.26
C THR A 20 -0.98 -10.39 -5.54
N ALA A 21 -1.81 -10.39 -4.48
CA ALA A 21 -2.06 -9.20 -3.68
C ALA A 21 -0.78 -8.68 -3.00
N LEU A 22 0.02 -9.57 -2.39
CA LEU A 22 1.31 -9.23 -1.80
C LEU A 22 2.28 -8.64 -2.82
N VAL A 23 2.40 -9.27 -3.99
CA VAL A 23 3.27 -8.79 -5.08
C VAL A 23 2.82 -7.42 -5.56
N LEU A 24 1.52 -7.21 -5.77
CA LEU A 24 0.99 -5.91 -6.19
C LEU A 24 1.23 -4.82 -5.15
N MET A 25 1.06 -5.12 -3.85
CA MET A 25 1.41 -4.18 -2.78
C MET A 25 2.91 -3.86 -2.79
N ALA A 26 3.77 -4.88 -2.90
CA ALA A 26 5.22 -4.69 -2.93
C ALA A 26 5.67 -3.83 -4.12
N VAL A 27 5.12 -4.09 -5.31
CA VAL A 27 5.38 -3.30 -6.52
C VAL A 27 4.88 -1.86 -6.34
N GLY A 28 3.70 -1.67 -5.76
CA GLY A 28 3.15 -0.34 -5.49
C GLY A 28 3.99 0.47 -4.50
N VAL A 29 4.44 -0.14 -3.42
CA VAL A 29 5.34 0.50 -2.45
C VAL A 29 6.68 0.82 -3.10
N TRP A 30 7.27 -0.12 -3.84
CA TRP A 30 8.52 0.12 -4.56
C TRP A 30 8.40 1.29 -5.54
N PHE A 31 7.32 1.35 -6.31
CA PHE A 31 7.04 2.45 -7.23
C PHE A 31 6.90 3.80 -6.50
N ALA A 32 6.20 3.82 -5.36
CA ALA A 32 6.04 5.04 -4.55
C ALA A 32 7.37 5.56 -4.01
N LEU A 33 8.25 4.65 -3.55
CA LEU A 33 9.60 5.01 -3.09
C LEU A 33 10.47 5.52 -4.24
N ALA A 34 10.40 4.89 -5.41
CA ALA A 34 11.12 5.37 -6.59
C ALA A 34 10.68 6.81 -7.00
N VAL A 35 9.39 7.11 -6.90
CA VAL A 35 8.86 8.46 -7.14
C VAL A 35 9.35 9.44 -6.07
N HIS A 36 9.31 9.06 -4.79
CA HIS A 36 9.85 9.86 -3.69
C HIS A 36 11.32 10.25 -3.94
N ASP A 37 12.15 9.26 -4.24
CA ASP A 37 13.59 9.48 -4.46
C ASP A 37 13.82 10.36 -5.69
N GLY A 38 13.01 10.18 -6.74
CA GLY A 38 12.98 11.05 -7.91
C GLY A 38 12.65 12.50 -7.58
N ILE A 39 11.69 12.74 -6.68
CA ILE A 39 11.34 14.09 -6.22
C ILE A 39 12.47 14.67 -5.35
N MET A 40 13.08 13.88 -4.49
CA MET A 40 14.17 14.33 -3.62
C MET A 40 15.43 14.78 -4.39
N LEU A 41 15.62 14.35 -5.64
CA LEU A 41 16.64 14.90 -6.53
C LEU A 41 16.46 16.41 -6.76
N LEU A 42 15.22 16.92 -6.72
CA LEU A 42 14.95 18.36 -6.84
C LEU A 42 15.40 19.16 -5.61
N ALA A 43 15.73 18.51 -4.49
CA ALA A 43 16.27 19.16 -3.30
C ALA A 43 17.79 19.42 -3.41
N GLU A 44 18.49 18.70 -4.30
CA GLU A 44 19.96 18.82 -4.45
C GLU A 44 20.42 20.23 -4.86
N PRO A 45 19.77 20.92 -5.82
CA PRO A 45 20.11 22.31 -6.14
C PRO A 45 19.92 23.26 -4.96
N GLY A 46 18.86 23.08 -4.16
CA GLY A 46 18.60 23.87 -2.96
C GLY A 46 19.71 23.74 -1.92
N ARG A 47 20.22 22.51 -1.75
CA ARG A 47 21.33 22.23 -0.82
C ARG A 47 22.65 22.85 -1.26
N LYS A 48 22.98 22.71 -2.55
CA LYS A 48 24.17 23.37 -3.11
C LYS A 48 24.09 24.88 -2.98
N LEU A 49 22.88 25.46 -3.13
CA LEU A 49 22.65 26.88 -2.97
C LEU A 49 22.81 27.33 -1.51
N GLU A 50 22.26 26.56 -0.56
CA GLU A 50 22.42 26.78 0.88
C GLU A 50 23.90 26.80 1.27
N ASP A 51 24.65 25.75 0.91
CA ASP A 51 26.08 25.62 1.23
C ASP A 51 26.92 26.75 0.62
N ALA A 52 26.70 27.05 -0.67
CA ALA A 52 27.43 28.11 -1.38
C ALA A 52 27.12 29.50 -0.80
N SER A 53 25.86 29.75 -0.43
CA SER A 53 25.44 31.07 0.07
C SER A 53 25.86 31.27 1.52
N GLY A 54 25.76 30.23 2.36
CA GLY A 54 26.22 30.27 3.76
C GLY A 54 27.73 30.45 3.89
N SER A 55 28.52 29.78 3.05
CA SER A 55 29.98 29.97 3.00
C SER A 55 30.37 31.36 2.52
N LEU A 56 29.68 31.89 1.48
CA LEU A 56 29.87 33.26 1.01
C LEU A 56 29.49 34.29 2.08
N ALA A 57 28.35 34.10 2.75
CA ALA A 57 27.88 34.99 3.81
C ALA A 57 28.87 35.04 4.98
N SER A 58 29.39 33.88 5.40
CA SER A 58 30.40 33.78 6.45
C SER A 58 31.69 34.53 6.08
N GLY A 59 32.21 34.30 4.86
CA GLY A 59 33.42 34.99 4.38
C GLY A 59 33.24 36.51 4.25
N LEU A 60 32.06 36.98 3.82
CA LEU A 60 31.73 38.40 3.75
C LEU A 60 31.59 39.03 5.14
N GLY A 61 31.04 38.28 6.12
CA GLY A 61 30.99 38.69 7.52
C GLY A 61 32.38 38.87 8.10
N ASP A 62 33.26 37.88 7.93
CA ASP A 62 34.65 37.92 8.39
C ASP A 62 35.43 39.07 7.74
N ALA A 63 35.24 39.29 6.44
CA ALA A 63 35.84 40.41 5.71
C ALA A 63 35.30 41.76 6.18
N GLY A 64 34.01 41.86 6.51
CA GLY A 64 33.40 43.06 7.10
C GLY A 64 33.99 43.39 8.47
N ASP A 65 34.19 42.38 9.31
CA ASP A 65 34.80 42.53 10.63
C ASP A 65 36.29 42.87 10.53
N ALA A 66 37.01 42.31 9.57
CA ALA A 66 38.39 42.70 9.27
C ALA A 66 38.49 44.14 8.76
N ALA A 67 37.62 44.55 7.84
CA ALA A 67 37.58 45.89 7.28
C ALA A 67 37.25 46.94 8.35
N SER A 68 36.44 46.59 9.36
CA SER A 68 36.11 47.49 10.47
C SER A 68 37.32 47.94 11.30
N ARG A 69 38.46 47.23 11.20
CA ARG A 69 39.70 47.56 11.89
C ARG A 69 40.55 48.60 11.14
N VAL A 70 40.15 49.04 9.95
CA VAL A 70 40.89 50.04 9.16
C VAL A 70 40.53 51.47 9.63
N PRO A 71 41.50 52.31 10.07
CA PRO A 71 41.23 53.68 10.47
C PRO A 71 40.63 54.51 9.33
N LEU A 72 39.75 55.48 9.65
CA LEU A 72 39.09 56.43 8.74
C LEU A 72 38.05 55.85 7.76
N ILE A 73 38.21 54.61 7.28
CA ILE A 73 37.31 54.02 6.26
C ILE A 73 36.62 52.71 6.69
N GLY A 74 36.93 52.18 7.89
CA GLY A 74 36.44 50.86 8.31
C GLY A 74 34.91 50.74 8.34
N ASP A 75 34.20 51.77 8.81
CA ASP A 75 32.72 51.76 8.83
C ASP A 75 32.10 51.84 7.43
N VAL A 76 32.78 52.51 6.49
CA VAL A 76 32.34 52.64 5.08
C VAL A 76 32.47 51.29 4.37
N LEU A 77 33.49 50.50 4.68
CA LEU A 77 33.70 49.17 4.12
C LEU A 77 32.86 48.09 4.82
N LYS A 78 32.71 48.17 6.14
CA LYS A 78 31.94 47.19 6.94
C LYS A 78 30.49 47.08 6.49
N LYS A 79 29.83 48.21 6.26
CA LYS A 79 28.39 48.26 5.95
C LYS A 79 28.00 47.48 4.67
N PRO A 80 28.63 47.68 3.50
CA PRO A 80 28.33 46.91 2.30
C PRO A 80 28.71 45.43 2.43
N LEU A 81 29.84 45.11 3.09
CA LEU A 81 30.27 43.73 3.34
C LEU A 81 29.24 42.97 4.21
N ARG A 82 28.76 43.58 5.29
CA ARG A 82 27.74 43.00 6.16
C ARG A 82 26.38 42.89 5.48
N SER A 83 25.99 43.89 4.69
CA SER A 83 24.76 43.82 3.89
C SER A 83 24.82 42.68 2.85
N ALA A 84 25.98 42.41 2.27
CA ALA A 84 26.16 41.29 1.35
C ALA A 84 26.13 39.95 2.09
N ALA A 85 26.70 39.87 3.30
CA ALA A 85 26.59 38.70 4.17
C ALA A 85 25.12 38.40 4.53
N ASP A 86 24.35 39.41 4.93
CA ASP A 86 22.92 39.26 5.27
C ASP A 86 22.10 38.78 4.05
N ALA A 87 22.40 39.29 2.86
CA ALA A 87 21.78 38.80 1.62
C ALA A 87 22.13 37.34 1.32
N GLY A 88 23.38 36.93 1.57
CA GLY A 88 23.82 35.53 1.45
C GLY A 88 23.10 34.60 2.44
N ASN A 89 22.91 35.04 3.68
CA ASN A 89 22.13 34.30 4.68
C ASN A 89 20.67 34.13 4.23
N GLY A 90 20.03 35.20 3.72
CA GLY A 90 18.67 35.10 3.19
C GLY A 90 18.53 34.13 2.01
N LEU A 91 19.56 34.01 1.17
CA LEU A 91 19.59 33.03 0.08
C LEU A 91 19.80 31.60 0.61
N SER A 92 20.58 31.44 1.67
CA SER A 92 20.76 30.18 2.38
C SER A 92 19.43 29.68 2.97
N ASP A 93 18.71 30.56 3.68
CA ASP A 93 17.40 30.27 4.26
C ASP A 93 16.37 29.88 3.18
N ALA A 94 16.41 30.56 2.02
CA ALA A 94 15.56 30.21 0.88
C ALA A 94 15.90 28.83 0.30
N GLY A 95 17.20 28.49 0.22
CA GLY A 95 17.67 27.16 -0.18
C GLY A 95 17.17 26.06 0.76
N GLN A 96 17.20 26.31 2.07
CA GLN A 96 16.68 25.40 3.07
C GLN A 96 15.14 25.25 2.98
N SER A 97 14.41 26.37 2.87
CA SER A 97 12.95 26.35 2.73
C SER A 97 12.49 25.61 1.47
N MET A 98 13.25 25.68 0.37
CA MET A 98 12.95 24.93 -0.84
C MET A 98 13.12 23.42 -0.61
N GLN A 99 14.20 23.00 0.07
CA GLN A 99 14.43 21.60 0.39
C GLN A 99 13.31 21.04 1.28
N ASP A 100 12.87 21.79 2.28
CA ASP A 100 11.76 21.40 3.15
C ASP A 100 10.45 21.26 2.36
N ALA A 101 10.18 22.17 1.42
CA ALA A 101 8.99 22.11 0.59
C ALA A 101 9.02 20.89 -0.35
N VAL A 102 10.17 20.62 -0.99
CA VAL A 102 10.37 19.43 -1.84
C VAL A 102 10.20 18.16 -1.02
N GLY A 103 10.79 18.09 0.18
CA GLY A 103 10.64 16.95 1.09
C GLY A 103 9.18 16.68 1.45
N ARG A 104 8.42 17.72 1.83
CA ARG A 104 6.98 17.57 2.13
C ARG A 104 6.18 17.08 0.92
N VAL A 105 6.50 17.55 -0.28
CA VAL A 105 5.85 17.08 -1.51
C VAL A 105 6.20 15.61 -1.77
N ALA A 106 7.47 15.23 -1.65
CA ALA A 106 7.92 13.86 -1.81
C ALA A 106 7.19 12.92 -0.83
N ASP A 107 7.15 13.27 0.46
CA ASP A 107 6.48 12.50 1.51
C ASP A 107 4.98 12.36 1.23
N LEU A 108 4.29 13.46 0.91
CA LEU A 108 2.85 13.44 0.66
C LEU A 108 2.51 12.60 -0.57
N THR A 109 3.29 12.74 -1.64
CA THR A 109 3.12 11.98 -2.88
C THR A 109 3.35 10.48 -2.63
N ALA A 110 4.42 10.12 -1.93
CA ALA A 110 4.72 8.72 -1.59
C ALA A 110 3.60 8.11 -0.73
N PHE A 111 3.17 8.83 0.31
CA PHE A 111 2.09 8.39 1.19
C PHE A 111 0.78 8.19 0.43
N ALA A 112 0.42 9.11 -0.46
CA ALA A 112 -0.78 9.01 -1.28
C ALA A 112 -0.71 7.80 -2.25
N LEU A 113 0.44 7.58 -2.91
CA LEU A 113 0.65 6.44 -3.81
C LEU A 113 0.55 5.10 -3.07
N ILE A 114 1.20 4.98 -1.91
CA ILE A 114 1.13 3.77 -1.07
C ILE A 114 -0.31 3.52 -0.65
N THR A 115 -0.99 4.55 -0.11
CA THR A 115 -2.37 4.44 0.37
C THR A 115 -3.31 4.02 -0.76
N LEU A 116 -3.20 4.65 -1.93
CA LEU A 116 -4.03 4.33 -3.09
C LEU A 116 -3.76 2.90 -3.59
N SER A 117 -2.49 2.49 -3.68
CA SER A 117 -2.11 1.16 -4.12
C SER A 117 -2.66 0.08 -3.17
N VAL A 118 -2.47 0.26 -1.86
CA VAL A 118 -2.98 -0.67 -0.85
C VAL A 118 -4.51 -0.69 -0.86
N ALA A 119 -5.17 0.46 -0.92
CA ALA A 119 -6.63 0.56 -0.99
C ALA A 119 -7.17 -0.15 -2.24
N PHE A 120 -6.51 0.00 -3.39
CA PHE A 120 -6.89 -0.66 -4.64
C PHE A 120 -6.78 -2.18 -4.54
N VAL A 121 -5.66 -2.70 -4.00
CA VAL A 121 -5.49 -4.14 -3.78
C VAL A 121 -6.53 -4.67 -2.80
N LEU A 122 -6.77 -3.96 -1.70
CA LEU A 122 -7.81 -4.33 -0.74
C LEU A 122 -9.21 -4.30 -1.37
N ALA A 123 -9.53 -3.31 -2.20
CA ALA A 123 -10.81 -3.20 -2.88
C ALA A 123 -11.04 -4.34 -3.87
N LEU A 124 -10.00 -4.85 -4.53
CA LEU A 124 -10.08 -6.02 -5.42
C LEU A 124 -10.14 -7.34 -4.63
N TRP A 125 -9.42 -7.43 -3.50
CA TRP A 125 -9.26 -8.66 -2.73
C TRP A 125 -10.37 -8.91 -1.70
N LEU A 126 -10.91 -7.87 -1.04
CA LEU A 126 -11.95 -8.01 -0.02
C LEU A 126 -13.28 -8.56 -0.56
N PRO A 127 -13.89 -8.05 -1.65
CA PRO A 127 -15.22 -8.46 -2.08
C PRO A 127 -15.40 -9.96 -2.31
N PRO A 128 -14.48 -10.67 -3.02
CA PRO A 128 -14.61 -12.11 -3.19
C PRO A 128 -14.48 -12.86 -1.85
N ARG A 129 -13.63 -12.38 -0.95
CA ARG A 129 -13.41 -12.99 0.37
C ARG A 129 -14.62 -12.81 1.29
N VAL A 130 -15.18 -11.62 1.35
CA VAL A 130 -16.40 -11.30 2.12
C VAL A 130 -17.61 -12.06 1.58
N ARG A 131 -17.76 -12.14 0.25
CA ARG A 131 -18.83 -12.94 -0.39
C ARG A 131 -18.72 -14.41 -0.01
N TRP A 132 -17.51 -14.97 0.05
CA TRP A 132 -17.29 -16.36 0.43
C TRP A 132 -17.58 -16.64 1.91
N ILE A 133 -17.20 -15.73 2.80
CA ILE A 133 -17.53 -15.85 4.23
C ILE A 133 -19.05 -15.84 4.38
N ARG A 134 -19.75 -14.88 3.74
CA ARG A 134 -21.22 -14.79 3.79
C ARG A 134 -21.92 -16.01 3.21
N SER A 135 -21.45 -16.56 2.09
CA SER A 135 -22.07 -17.75 1.51
C SER A 135 -21.84 -18.99 2.36
N SER A 136 -20.65 -19.14 2.95
CA SER A 136 -20.32 -20.27 3.83
C SER A 136 -21.13 -20.24 5.12
N THR A 137 -21.38 -19.07 5.71
CA THR A 137 -22.22 -18.92 6.91
C THR A 137 -23.69 -19.25 6.63
N ARG A 138 -24.22 -18.86 5.45
CA ARG A 138 -25.60 -19.21 5.06
C ARG A 138 -25.82 -20.71 4.88
N ILE A 139 -24.86 -21.40 4.26
CA ILE A 139 -24.92 -22.86 4.09
C ILE A 139 -24.83 -23.57 5.44
N ARG A 140 -23.98 -23.06 6.36
CA ARG A 140 -23.88 -23.60 7.73
C ARG A 140 -25.18 -23.45 8.51
N GLY A 141 -25.80 -22.27 8.46
CA GLY A 141 -27.09 -22.03 9.12
C GLY A 141 -28.23 -22.86 8.55
N LEU A 142 -28.17 -23.22 7.25
CA LEU A 142 -29.11 -24.15 6.65
C LEU A 142 -28.86 -25.59 7.10
N LEU A 143 -27.61 -26.02 7.28
CA LEU A 143 -27.29 -27.35 7.84
C LEU A 143 -27.76 -27.53 9.29
N ASP A 144 -27.63 -26.47 10.10
CA ASP A 144 -28.02 -26.50 11.51
C ASP A 144 -29.55 -26.39 11.72
N ALA A 145 -30.31 -26.14 10.64
CA ALA A 145 -31.77 -26.11 10.69
C ALA A 145 -32.38 -27.53 10.66
N PRO A 146 -33.51 -27.79 11.35
CA PRO A 146 -34.20 -29.07 11.26
C PRO A 146 -34.57 -29.40 9.80
N GLY A 147 -34.13 -30.54 9.26
CA GLY A 147 -34.32 -30.91 7.84
C GLY A 147 -33.37 -30.23 6.85
N GLY A 148 -32.34 -29.53 7.35
CA GLY A 148 -31.34 -28.83 6.55
C GLY A 148 -30.52 -29.69 5.61
N ALA A 149 -30.20 -30.92 6.04
CA ALA A 149 -29.51 -31.91 5.22
C ALA A 149 -30.34 -32.31 4.00
N ASP A 150 -31.64 -32.54 4.17
CA ASP A 150 -32.55 -32.92 3.07
C ASP A 150 -32.73 -31.77 2.07
N LEU A 151 -32.79 -30.53 2.53
CA LEU A 151 -32.84 -29.35 1.64
C LEU A 151 -31.55 -29.18 0.82
N LEU A 152 -30.40 -29.54 1.39
CA LEU A 152 -29.12 -29.51 0.67
C LEU A 152 -28.98 -30.70 -0.29
N ALA A 153 -29.49 -31.88 0.08
CA ALA A 153 -29.61 -33.02 -0.82
C ALA A 153 -30.50 -32.69 -2.03
N LEU A 154 -31.65 -32.05 -1.80
CA LEU A 154 -32.53 -31.56 -2.87
C LEU A 154 -31.84 -30.49 -3.74
N ARG A 155 -31.04 -29.60 -3.13
CA ARG A 155 -30.25 -28.61 -3.87
C ARG A 155 -29.15 -29.26 -4.72
N ALA A 156 -28.54 -30.34 -4.24
CA ALA A 156 -27.57 -31.13 -4.98
C ALA A 156 -28.22 -31.84 -6.17
N LEU A 157 -29.42 -32.40 -5.98
CA LEU A 157 -30.21 -33.04 -7.04
C LEU A 157 -30.68 -32.05 -8.12
N THR A 158 -30.93 -30.79 -7.76
CA THR A 158 -31.30 -29.71 -8.69
C THR A 158 -30.10 -28.92 -9.22
N GLY A 159 -28.88 -29.38 -8.93
CA GLY A 159 -27.63 -28.78 -9.36
C GLY A 159 -27.20 -29.18 -10.79
N PRO A 160 -26.00 -28.74 -11.23
CA PRO A 160 -25.48 -29.08 -12.55
C PRO A 160 -25.30 -30.59 -12.73
N VAL A 161 -25.81 -31.15 -13.84
CA VAL A 161 -25.78 -32.60 -14.14
C VAL A 161 -24.36 -33.19 -14.12
N LYS A 162 -23.34 -32.39 -14.45
CA LYS A 162 -21.93 -32.80 -14.39
C LYS A 162 -21.47 -33.24 -12.99
N ASP A 163 -22.05 -32.67 -11.94
CA ASP A 163 -21.66 -32.96 -10.55
C ASP A 163 -22.36 -34.25 -10.08
N LEU A 164 -23.56 -34.54 -10.61
CA LEU A 164 -24.28 -35.81 -10.40
C LEU A 164 -23.61 -36.98 -11.12
N ALA A 165 -23.04 -36.74 -12.30
CA ALA A 165 -22.33 -37.77 -13.07
C ALA A 165 -21.02 -38.25 -12.40
N ALA A 166 -20.48 -37.48 -11.45
CA ALA A 166 -19.28 -37.83 -10.70
C ALA A 166 -19.55 -38.67 -9.45
N VAL A 167 -20.83 -38.88 -9.09
CA VAL A 167 -21.22 -39.65 -7.90
C VAL A 167 -21.26 -41.15 -8.25
N PRO A 168 -20.51 -42.00 -7.53
CA PRO A 168 -20.57 -43.45 -7.73
C PRO A 168 -22.00 -43.97 -7.45
N VAL A 169 -22.58 -44.70 -8.41
CA VAL A 169 -23.91 -45.28 -8.25
C VAL A 169 -23.76 -46.61 -7.47
N PRO A 170 -24.40 -46.77 -6.30
CA PRO A 170 -24.41 -48.04 -5.58
C PRO A 170 -25.14 -49.11 -6.38
N GLU A 171 -24.83 -50.39 -6.17
CA GLU A 171 -25.42 -51.53 -6.92
C GLU A 171 -26.96 -51.58 -6.85
N GLY A 172 -27.55 -51.02 -5.79
CA GLY A 172 -29.01 -50.90 -5.62
C GLY A 172 -29.64 -49.60 -6.14
N GLY A 173 -28.87 -48.69 -6.73
CA GLY A 173 -29.35 -47.38 -7.19
C GLY A 173 -29.51 -46.34 -6.06
N LEU A 174 -29.25 -45.07 -6.40
CA LEU A 174 -29.28 -43.94 -5.45
C LEU A 174 -30.66 -43.72 -4.81
N ALA A 175 -31.75 -43.93 -5.56
CA ALA A 175 -33.12 -43.70 -5.10
C ALA A 175 -33.62 -44.74 -4.07
N ASP A 176 -33.06 -45.94 -4.10
CA ASP A 176 -33.37 -47.01 -3.15
C ASP A 176 -32.51 -46.89 -1.89
N ALA A 177 -31.24 -46.50 -2.03
CA ALA A 177 -30.37 -46.21 -0.90
C ALA A 177 -30.90 -45.03 -0.06
N TRP A 178 -31.41 -43.97 -0.71
CA TRP A 178 -32.02 -42.83 -0.03
C TRP A 178 -33.31 -43.22 0.72
N ARG A 179 -34.19 -44.02 0.09
CA ARG A 179 -35.43 -44.50 0.74
C ARG A 179 -35.20 -45.39 1.95
N ARG A 180 -34.03 -46.03 2.04
CA ARG A 180 -33.63 -46.85 3.19
C ARG A 180 -32.96 -46.05 4.32
N GLY A 181 -32.73 -44.74 4.12
CA GLY A 181 -32.03 -43.90 5.10
C GLY A 181 -30.57 -44.28 5.30
N ASP A 182 -29.92 -44.82 4.26
CA ASP A 182 -28.53 -45.26 4.34
C ASP A 182 -27.58 -44.07 4.46
N GLU A 183 -26.89 -43.93 5.60
CA GLU A 183 -25.97 -42.83 5.88
C GLU A 183 -24.77 -42.79 4.93
N GLN A 184 -24.46 -43.87 4.21
CA GLN A 184 -23.41 -43.88 3.20
C GLN A 184 -23.84 -43.29 1.84
N ALA A 185 -25.15 -43.11 1.64
CA ALA A 185 -25.73 -42.57 0.41
C ALA A 185 -26.15 -41.09 0.50
N VAL A 186 -26.08 -40.49 1.70
CA VAL A 186 -26.41 -39.08 2.01
C VAL A 186 -25.14 -38.27 2.26
#